data_AF-A0A8C4P5M2-F1
#
_entry.id   AF-A0A8C4P5M2-F1
#
_cell.length_a   1.000
_cell.length_b   1.000
_cell.length_c   1.000
_cell.angle_alpha   90.00
_cell.angle_beta   90.00
_cell.angle_gamma   90.00
#
_symmetry.space_group_name_H-M   'P 1'
#
loop_
_entity.id
_entity.type
_entity.pdbx_description
1 polymer ?
#
loop_
_entity_poly.entity_id
_entity_poly.type
_entity_poly.pdbx_seq_one_letter_code
_entity_poly.pdbx_strand_id
1 'polypeptide(L)'
;MVKAVVLDPRNYFNVDRILTKQDVQSLIQLCVTRLLDTTNPSLDTIKMQVYFDMNYANRAELLKEQHRVLEGRLAPVVRDITDSRPCVKEEMENVYRTIVSYVLLSSGLGSPTDIEVVREVTAALQSVFPQTELATFISLSKKNKEQQLKTLTMLVTGIRLYNKERGKGGNSIDDLPAILNEAIPSATQALDEALNICHTVAPCYTALLESMHEDCRRYMQLSSFKLKEALFNVRQYEAFLCILLSEVITSAREVEVMNMQFAETMEQLKNTVQNKVSVGTTEVFPLFVALSNLWTSFQDEILLLSFLTNMTNNLQQFLETQSQLFPEEVLTSLLEGVTVKSDEERIRETMETRVNVSDFKNQEWLFPETTANFDQLLIQYHGFCAYAIGEKGLILPGNPAIGILKHKDRCYVFSSKESACIFAQNPDKFIQLNTEKAKEHAELIQLLELHHQFEYLAPCAQARSGDECLMKPITKCDSSTQTDTHILPPTIVTSYEWNEWELRRKAIKLANLRRKLTHATQTDLSHMRRESSTQVYLPKDIGTQTKRENSSNVPRPQIFLEGLRGGSSPTTHMVKVDLTRAVDET
;
A
#
# COMPACT_ATOMS: atom_id res chain seq x y z
N MET A 1 3.09 -9.33 21.50
CA MET A 1 2.93 -10.21 22.67
C MET A 1 1.80 -9.79 23.61
N VAL A 2 1.87 -8.64 24.31
CA VAL A 2 0.85 -8.21 25.29
C VAL A 2 -0.59 -8.29 24.75
N LYS A 3 -0.82 -7.76 23.54
CA LYS A 3 -2.12 -7.80 22.87
C LYS A 3 -2.62 -9.22 22.63
N ALA A 4 -1.75 -10.13 22.19
CA ALA A 4 -2.10 -11.54 21.99
C ALA A 4 -2.52 -12.23 23.30
N VAL A 5 -1.84 -11.93 24.41
CA VAL A 5 -2.18 -12.49 25.73
C VAL A 5 -3.51 -11.94 26.25
N VAL A 6 -3.76 -10.64 26.06
CA VAL A 6 -5.01 -9.99 26.49
C VAL A 6 -6.20 -10.45 25.65
N LEU A 7 -6.00 -10.70 24.35
CA LEU A 7 -7.08 -11.14 23.45
C LEU A 7 -7.49 -12.59 23.67
N ASP A 8 -6.58 -13.46 24.09
CA ASP A 8 -6.85 -14.88 24.29
C ASP A 8 -7.90 -15.08 25.40
N PRO A 9 -9.10 -15.60 25.08
CA PRO A 9 -10.17 -15.78 26.06
C PRO A 9 -9.77 -16.70 27.23
N ARG A 10 -8.80 -17.59 27.03
CA ARG A 10 -8.32 -18.54 28.06
C ARG A 10 -7.59 -17.85 29.20
N ASN A 11 -7.12 -16.61 28.99
CA ASN A 11 -6.42 -15.83 30.01
C ASN A 11 -7.37 -14.98 30.88
N TYR A 12 -8.67 -14.98 30.58
CA TYR A 12 -9.72 -14.31 31.35
C TYR A 12 -9.50 -12.79 31.55
N PHE A 13 -8.77 -12.13 30.65
CA PHE A 13 -8.68 -10.67 30.64
C PHE A 13 -9.94 -10.06 30.01
N ASN A 14 -10.48 -9.02 30.65
CA ASN A 14 -11.57 -8.22 30.09
C ASN A 14 -11.02 -6.88 29.60
N VAL A 15 -11.11 -6.65 28.29
CA VAL A 15 -10.57 -5.46 27.62
C VAL A 15 -11.27 -4.16 28.08
N ASP A 16 -12.52 -4.25 28.55
CA ASP A 16 -13.32 -3.11 28.99
C ASP A 16 -13.08 -2.71 30.46
N ARG A 17 -12.27 -3.49 31.19
CA ARG A 17 -11.99 -3.27 32.61
C ARG A 17 -10.58 -2.70 32.79
N ILE A 18 -10.46 -1.71 33.68
CA ILE A 18 -9.15 -1.20 34.13
C ILE A 18 -8.41 -2.33 34.85
N LEU A 19 -7.22 -2.67 34.36
CA LEU A 19 -6.35 -3.70 34.92
C LEU A 19 -5.92 -3.34 36.35
N THR A 20 -6.09 -4.26 37.29
CA THR A 20 -5.56 -4.13 38.65
C THR A 20 -4.07 -4.45 38.69
N LYS A 21 -3.38 -4.13 39.79
CA LYS A 21 -1.96 -4.49 39.97
C LYS A 21 -1.70 -5.99 39.86
N GLN A 22 -2.65 -6.81 40.32
CA GLN A 22 -2.56 -8.27 40.19
C GLN A 22 -2.72 -8.71 38.74
N ASP A 23 -3.69 -8.14 38.01
CA ASP A 23 -3.88 -8.41 36.58
C ASP A 23 -2.63 -8.07 35.76
N VAL A 24 -1.96 -6.96 36.09
CA VAL A 24 -0.70 -6.58 35.45
C VAL A 24 0.42 -7.58 35.74
N GLN A 25 0.55 -8.06 36.98
CA GLN A 25 1.53 -9.10 37.32
C GLN A 25 1.26 -10.41 36.59
N SER A 26 0.00 -10.85 36.54
CA SER A 26 -0.43 -12.03 35.78
C SER A 26 -0.16 -11.86 34.28
N LEU A 27 -0.44 -10.67 33.73
CA LEU A 27 -0.15 -10.34 32.33
C LEU A 27 1.34 -10.43 32.01
N ILE A 28 2.20 -9.86 32.88
CA ILE A 28 3.65 -9.95 32.74
C ILE A 28 4.09 -11.40 32.76
N GLN A 29 3.61 -12.19 33.74
CA GLN A 29 3.99 -13.59 33.87
C GLN A 29 3.61 -14.39 32.62
N LEU A 30 2.37 -14.25 32.14
CA LEU A 30 1.90 -14.93 30.92
C LEU A 30 2.69 -14.51 29.68
N CYS A 31 3.02 -13.22 29.54
CA CYS A 31 3.86 -12.74 28.45
C CYS A 31 5.28 -13.34 28.52
N VAL A 32 5.89 -13.35 29.69
CA VAL A 32 7.24 -13.90 29.90
C VAL A 32 7.25 -15.40 29.62
N THR A 33 6.28 -16.15 30.14
CA THR A 33 6.16 -17.59 29.87
C THR A 33 6.03 -17.86 28.37
N ARG A 34 5.19 -17.10 27.65
CA ARG A 34 5.02 -17.27 26.20
C ARG A 34 6.24 -16.84 25.38
N LEU A 35 7.02 -15.86 25.85
CA LEU A 35 8.27 -15.43 25.19
C LEU A 35 9.43 -16.40 25.44
N LEU A 36 9.41 -17.14 26.55
CA LEU A 36 10.42 -18.14 26.89
C LEU A 36 10.08 -19.54 26.37
N ASP A 37 8.87 -19.76 25.85
CA ASP A 37 8.48 -21.01 25.21
C ASP A 37 9.07 -21.11 23.81
N THR A 38 10.31 -21.62 23.73
CA THR A 38 11.01 -21.91 22.48
C THR A 38 10.59 -23.23 21.83
N THR A 39 9.61 -23.93 22.41
CA THR A 39 9.16 -25.23 21.89
C THR A 39 7.87 -25.12 21.07
N ASN A 40 7.25 -23.95 21.04
CA ASN A 40 5.96 -23.74 20.39
C ASN A 40 6.10 -22.95 19.08
N PRO A 41 5.73 -23.52 17.91
CA PRO A 41 5.79 -22.83 16.63
C PRO A 41 5.00 -21.51 16.56
N SER A 42 3.97 -21.33 17.40
CA SER A 42 3.20 -20.07 17.48
C SER A 42 4.11 -18.86 17.72
N LEU A 43 5.13 -19.00 18.57
CA LEU A 43 6.04 -17.88 18.85
C LEU A 43 6.88 -17.53 17.61
N ASP A 44 7.35 -18.52 16.87
CA ASP A 44 8.15 -18.28 15.67
C ASP A 44 7.30 -17.69 14.54
N THR A 45 6.04 -18.10 14.41
CA THR A 45 5.10 -17.44 13.49
C THR A 45 4.90 -15.97 13.84
N ILE A 46 4.74 -15.62 15.12
CA ILE A 46 4.62 -14.23 15.56
C ILE A 46 5.93 -13.44 15.31
N LYS A 47 7.10 -14.06 15.54
CA LYS A 47 8.39 -13.41 15.23
C LYS A 47 8.53 -13.17 13.72
N MET A 48 8.16 -14.14 12.91
CA MET A 48 8.20 -14.07 11.44
C MET A 48 7.29 -12.95 10.93
N GLN A 49 6.07 -12.88 11.45
CA GLN A 49 5.09 -11.83 11.19
C GLN A 49 5.64 -10.44 11.52
N VAL A 50 6.18 -10.25 12.72
CA VAL A 50 6.79 -8.97 13.15
C VAL A 50 8.03 -8.64 12.30
N TYR A 51 8.87 -9.62 12.01
CA TYR A 51 10.04 -9.44 11.16
C TYR A 51 9.63 -8.97 9.76
N PHE A 52 8.62 -9.61 9.16
CA PHE A 52 8.12 -9.22 7.84
C PHE A 52 7.55 -7.80 7.88
N ASP A 53 6.69 -7.48 8.84
CA ASP A 53 6.08 -6.14 8.96
C ASP A 53 7.08 -5.01 9.22
N MET A 54 8.18 -5.30 9.94
CA MET A 54 9.20 -4.30 10.27
C MET A 54 10.19 -4.06 9.13
N ASN A 55 10.45 -5.08 8.30
CA ASN A 55 11.50 -5.01 7.28
C ASN A 55 10.93 -4.85 5.87
N TYR A 56 9.79 -5.46 5.57
CA TYR A 56 9.16 -5.37 4.25
C TYR A 56 8.38 -4.06 4.12
N ALA A 57 8.69 -3.32 3.06
CA ALA A 57 7.92 -2.16 2.59
C ALA A 57 7.56 -2.38 1.12
N ASN A 58 6.58 -1.64 0.61
CA ASN A 58 6.25 -1.73 -0.81
C ASN A 58 7.44 -1.27 -1.67
N ARG A 59 7.49 -1.74 -2.92
CA ARG A 59 8.55 -1.42 -3.89
C ARG A 59 8.91 0.07 -3.95
N ALA A 60 7.90 0.94 -4.02
CA ALA A 60 8.10 2.39 -4.10
C ALA A 60 8.75 2.98 -2.84
N GLU A 61 8.37 2.50 -1.66
CA GLU A 61 8.94 2.91 -0.38
C GLU A 61 10.38 2.43 -0.22
N LEU A 62 10.68 1.19 -0.62
CA LEU A 62 12.03 0.64 -0.60
C LEU A 62 12.99 1.47 -1.47
N LEU A 63 12.60 1.73 -2.72
CA LEU A 63 13.40 2.53 -3.64
C LEU A 63 13.61 3.96 -3.14
N LYS A 64 12.53 4.58 -2.62
CA LYS A 64 12.60 5.93 -2.04
C LYS A 64 13.56 5.99 -0.86
N GLU A 65 13.53 5.00 0.02
CA GLU A 65 14.44 4.93 1.16
C GLU A 65 15.89 4.75 0.72
N GLN A 66 16.14 3.89 -0.27
CA GLN A 66 17.47 3.70 -0.84
C GLN A 66 18.03 5.00 -1.46
N HIS A 67 17.24 5.70 -2.26
CA HIS A 67 17.64 7.00 -2.82
C HIS A 67 17.88 8.03 -1.72
N ARG A 68 17.05 8.07 -0.66
CA ARG A 68 17.26 8.94 0.50
C ARG A 68 18.58 8.67 1.21
N VAL A 69 18.94 7.40 1.40
CA VAL A 69 20.21 6.99 2.03
C VAL A 69 21.39 7.42 1.16
N LEU A 70 21.32 7.21 -0.15
CA LEU A 70 22.36 7.65 -1.09
C LEU A 70 22.52 9.18 -1.08
N GLU A 71 21.42 9.93 -1.17
CA GLU A 71 21.43 11.40 -1.10
C GLU A 71 22.02 11.88 0.24
N GLY A 72 21.65 11.22 1.35
CA GLY A 72 22.21 11.50 2.68
C GLY A 72 23.73 11.29 2.75
N ARG A 73 24.24 10.24 2.11
CA ARG A 73 25.69 9.96 2.01
C ARG A 73 26.43 10.97 1.13
N LEU A 74 25.78 11.48 0.07
CA LEU A 74 26.37 12.47 -0.84
C LEU A 74 26.24 13.92 -0.32
N ALA A 75 25.35 14.17 0.63
CA ALA A 75 25.07 15.50 1.16
C ALA A 75 26.32 16.29 1.64
N PRO A 76 27.32 15.70 2.31
CA PRO A 76 28.56 16.42 2.66
C PRO A 76 29.32 16.92 1.43
N VAL A 77 29.53 16.06 0.43
CA VAL A 77 30.24 16.41 -0.82
C VAL A 77 29.48 17.50 -1.59
N VAL A 78 28.15 17.41 -1.62
CA VAL A 78 27.30 18.45 -2.25
C VAL A 78 27.43 19.78 -1.51
N ARG A 79 27.45 19.78 -0.16
CA ARG A 79 27.66 21.01 0.62
C ARG A 79 29.03 21.63 0.33
N ASP A 80 30.07 20.82 0.30
CA ASP A 80 31.43 21.30 0.01
C ASP A 80 31.51 21.99 -1.35
N ILE A 81 30.86 21.44 -2.38
CA ILE A 81 30.78 22.05 -3.72
C ILE A 81 29.94 23.34 -3.70
N THR A 82 28.74 23.29 -3.11
CA THR A 82 27.77 24.40 -3.19
C THR A 82 28.19 25.62 -2.37
N ASP A 83 28.82 25.39 -1.22
CA ASP A 83 29.26 26.42 -0.29
C ASP A 83 30.66 26.96 -0.66
N SER A 84 31.39 26.30 -1.57
CA SER A 84 32.70 26.76 -2.07
C SER A 84 32.65 28.16 -2.71
N ARG A 85 33.70 28.95 -2.45
CA ARG A 85 33.93 30.30 -3.00
C ARG A 85 35.40 30.45 -3.41
N PRO A 86 35.85 29.75 -4.46
CA PRO A 86 37.26 29.78 -4.85
C PRO A 86 37.64 31.15 -5.43
N CYS A 87 38.75 31.72 -4.96
CA CYS A 87 39.32 32.97 -5.43
C CYS A 87 40.58 32.75 -6.28
N VAL A 88 41.28 31.62 -6.06
CA VAL A 88 42.53 31.30 -6.76
C VAL A 88 42.32 30.12 -7.73
N LYS A 89 43.12 30.06 -8.80
CA LYS A 89 43.06 28.98 -9.80
C LYS A 89 43.17 27.58 -9.18
N GLU A 90 44.05 27.40 -8.20
CA GLU A 90 44.22 26.12 -7.50
C GLU A 90 42.95 25.70 -6.74
N GLU A 91 42.24 26.65 -6.12
CA GLU A 91 40.97 26.39 -5.45
C GLU A 91 39.86 26.04 -6.45
N MET A 92 39.86 26.66 -7.64
CA MET A 92 38.95 26.29 -8.74
C MET A 92 39.21 24.86 -9.22
N GLU A 93 40.48 24.46 -9.37
CA GLU A 93 40.84 23.09 -9.73
C GLU A 93 40.40 22.08 -8.66
N ASN A 94 40.52 22.44 -7.38
CA ASN A 94 40.06 21.60 -6.27
C ASN A 94 38.53 21.41 -6.30
N VAL A 95 37.75 22.49 -6.48
CA VAL A 95 36.29 22.38 -6.63
C VAL A 95 35.92 21.48 -7.80
N TYR A 96 36.61 21.63 -8.94
CA TYR A 96 36.36 20.77 -10.11
C TYR A 96 36.66 19.29 -9.82
N ARG A 97 37.74 18.98 -9.10
CA ARG A 97 38.03 17.61 -8.64
C ARG A 97 36.93 17.07 -7.71
N THR A 98 36.42 17.89 -6.79
CA THR A 98 35.30 17.49 -5.92
C THR A 98 34.02 17.21 -6.73
N ILE A 99 33.75 17.98 -7.80
CA ILE A 99 32.64 17.69 -8.73
C ILE A 99 32.84 16.35 -9.42
N VAL A 100 34.05 16.04 -9.91
CA VAL A 100 34.37 14.72 -10.50
C VAL A 100 34.12 13.60 -9.49
N SER A 101 34.58 13.75 -8.24
CA SER A 101 34.32 12.78 -7.17
C SER A 101 32.82 12.63 -6.88
N TYR A 102 32.06 13.72 -6.85
CA TYR A 102 30.61 13.66 -6.69
C TYR A 102 29.93 12.89 -7.82
N VAL A 103 30.26 13.18 -9.08
CA VAL A 103 29.68 12.50 -10.25
C VAL A 103 29.99 11.00 -10.23
N LEU A 104 31.22 10.64 -9.86
CA LEU A 104 31.64 9.25 -9.75
C LEU A 104 30.88 8.52 -8.64
N LEU A 105 30.81 9.10 -7.43
CA LEU A 105 30.07 8.50 -6.31
C LEU A 105 28.55 8.44 -6.56
N SER A 106 28.00 9.45 -7.24
CA SER A 106 26.56 9.53 -7.53
C SER A 106 26.12 8.61 -8.67
N SER A 107 27.00 8.30 -9.63
CA SER A 107 26.69 7.38 -10.74
C SER A 107 26.86 5.91 -10.37
N GLY A 108 27.65 5.60 -9.33
CA GLY A 108 27.96 4.22 -8.93
C GLY A 108 28.79 3.44 -9.96
N LEU A 109 29.38 4.12 -10.95
CA LEU A 109 30.09 3.50 -12.08
C LEU A 109 31.61 3.41 -11.85
N GLY A 110 32.03 2.78 -10.76
CA GLY A 110 33.43 2.57 -10.40
C GLY A 110 33.89 3.30 -9.13
N SER A 111 35.17 3.18 -8.81
CA SER A 111 35.75 3.69 -7.55
C SER A 111 36.51 5.01 -7.76
N PRO A 112 36.42 5.99 -6.82
CA PRO A 112 37.21 7.22 -6.89
C PRO A 112 38.70 6.98 -6.66
N THR A 113 39.10 5.77 -6.24
CA THR A 113 40.50 5.37 -6.09
C THR A 113 41.14 4.91 -7.39
N ASP A 114 40.33 4.60 -8.42
CA ASP A 114 40.82 4.14 -9.71
C ASP A 114 41.12 5.33 -10.63
N ILE A 115 42.40 5.50 -10.96
CA ILE A 115 42.90 6.62 -11.76
C ILE A 115 42.33 6.56 -13.19
N GLU A 116 42.13 5.38 -13.76
CA GLU A 116 41.59 5.26 -15.13
C GLU A 116 40.14 5.72 -15.18
N VAL A 117 39.34 5.30 -14.20
CA VAL A 117 37.94 5.72 -14.04
C VAL A 117 37.84 7.22 -13.80
N VAL A 118 38.68 7.79 -12.93
CA VAL A 118 38.69 9.23 -12.67
C VAL A 118 39.04 10.01 -13.94
N ARG A 119 39.99 9.54 -14.76
CA ARG A 119 40.33 10.17 -16.05
C ARG A 119 39.19 10.09 -17.04
N GLU A 120 38.51 8.94 -17.12
CA GLU A 120 37.34 8.77 -17.99
C GLU A 120 36.19 9.70 -17.59
N VAL A 121 35.83 9.73 -16.30
CA VAL A 121 34.80 10.64 -15.77
C VAL A 121 35.18 12.10 -16.00
N THR A 122 36.45 12.45 -15.81
CA THR A 122 36.95 13.82 -16.04
C THR A 122 36.81 14.21 -17.52
N ALA A 123 37.18 13.33 -18.45
CA ALA A 123 37.06 13.59 -19.88
C ALA A 123 35.59 13.70 -20.32
N ALA A 124 34.72 12.82 -19.81
CA ALA A 124 33.29 12.88 -20.06
C ALA A 124 32.69 14.19 -19.52
N LEU A 125 33.04 14.57 -18.28
CA LEU A 125 32.60 15.83 -17.67
C LEU A 125 33.09 17.05 -18.47
N GLN A 126 34.36 17.08 -18.87
CA GLN A 126 34.91 18.18 -19.67
C GLN A 126 34.23 18.34 -21.03
N SER A 127 33.63 17.28 -21.58
CA SER A 127 32.90 17.35 -22.86
C SER A 127 31.55 18.08 -22.75
N VAL A 128 30.93 18.09 -21.57
CA VAL A 128 29.63 18.75 -21.30
C VAL A 128 29.72 19.95 -20.37
N PHE A 129 30.80 20.06 -19.60
CA PHE A 129 31.07 21.11 -18.62
C PHE A 129 32.57 21.42 -18.58
N PRO A 130 33.06 22.25 -19.51
CA PRO A 130 34.44 22.69 -19.53
C PRO A 130 34.81 23.50 -18.28
N GLN A 131 36.09 23.49 -17.88
CA GLN A 131 36.56 24.25 -16.72
C GLN A 131 36.30 25.76 -16.81
N THR A 132 36.14 26.30 -18.02
CA THR A 132 35.78 27.71 -18.25
C THR A 132 34.38 28.05 -17.73
N GLU A 133 33.46 27.09 -17.67
CA GLU A 133 32.09 27.29 -17.18
C GLU A 133 31.98 27.22 -15.66
N LEU A 134 33.06 26.83 -14.96
CA LEU A 134 33.07 26.71 -13.51
C LEU A 134 32.78 28.04 -12.80
N ALA A 135 33.26 29.16 -13.35
CA ALA A 135 32.97 30.49 -12.82
C ALA A 135 31.46 30.80 -12.85
N THR A 136 30.78 30.45 -13.94
CA THR A 136 29.33 30.59 -14.08
C THR A 136 28.60 29.68 -13.10
N PHE A 137 29.02 28.42 -12.96
CA PHE A 137 28.47 27.49 -11.98
C PHE A 137 28.55 28.03 -10.55
N ILE A 138 29.70 28.59 -10.14
CA ILE A 138 29.91 29.11 -8.79
C ILE A 138 28.95 30.28 -8.47
N SER A 139 28.59 31.07 -9.48
CA SER A 139 27.69 32.22 -9.35
C SER A 139 26.21 31.85 -9.14
N LEU A 140 25.84 30.58 -9.37
CA LEU A 140 24.47 30.10 -9.22
C LEU A 140 24.03 30.04 -7.76
N SER A 141 22.71 30.05 -7.55
CA SER A 141 22.11 29.76 -6.25
C SER A 141 22.39 28.31 -5.83
N LYS A 142 22.38 28.03 -4.52
CA LYS A 142 22.61 26.68 -3.98
C LYS A 142 21.72 25.62 -4.64
N LYS A 143 20.41 25.90 -4.75
CA LYS A 143 19.44 25.01 -5.41
C LYS A 143 19.79 24.75 -6.87
N ASN A 144 20.22 25.77 -7.61
CA ASN A 144 20.57 25.62 -9.02
C ASN A 144 21.88 24.84 -9.19
N LYS A 145 22.86 25.02 -8.29
CA LYS A 145 24.08 24.20 -8.26
C LYS A 145 23.74 22.73 -8.04
N GLU A 146 22.90 22.41 -7.05
CA GLU A 146 22.46 21.04 -6.76
C GLU A 146 21.75 20.40 -7.97
N GLN A 147 20.84 21.13 -8.62
CA GLN A 147 20.16 20.66 -9.82
C GLN A 147 21.15 20.42 -10.97
N GLN A 148 22.09 21.36 -11.19
CA GLN A 148 23.09 21.22 -12.25
C GLN A 148 24.03 20.04 -11.98
N LEU A 149 24.41 19.79 -10.73
CA LEU A 149 25.19 18.61 -10.35
C LEU A 149 24.46 17.31 -10.72
N LYS A 150 23.16 17.20 -10.42
CA LYS A 150 22.34 16.04 -10.84
C LYS A 150 22.31 15.89 -12.36
N THR A 151 22.12 16.98 -13.11
CA THR A 151 22.14 16.96 -14.57
C THR A 151 23.50 16.53 -15.13
N LEU A 152 24.59 17.06 -14.60
CA LEU A 152 25.94 16.68 -15.00
C LEU A 152 26.21 15.19 -14.73
N THR A 153 25.78 14.67 -13.58
CA THR A 153 25.86 13.24 -13.29
C THR A 153 25.13 12.41 -14.33
N MET A 154 23.89 12.74 -14.68
CA MET A 154 23.13 12.00 -15.68
C MET A 154 23.80 12.03 -17.06
N LEU A 155 24.28 13.20 -17.50
CA LEU A 155 24.98 13.34 -18.78
C LEU A 155 26.27 12.53 -18.83
N VAL A 156 27.11 12.65 -17.80
CA VAL A 156 28.38 11.93 -17.73
C VAL A 156 28.14 10.42 -17.66
N THR A 157 27.14 9.97 -16.91
CA THR A 157 26.75 8.56 -16.84
C THR A 157 26.37 8.02 -18.22
N GLY A 158 25.47 8.72 -18.93
CA GLY A 158 25.08 8.34 -20.30
C GLY A 158 26.25 8.31 -21.28
N ILE A 159 27.15 9.29 -21.21
CA ILE A 159 28.37 9.35 -22.07
C ILE A 159 29.28 8.14 -21.80
N ARG A 160 29.47 7.77 -20.53
CA ARG A 160 30.31 6.63 -20.15
C ARG A 160 29.70 5.31 -20.60
N LEU A 161 28.38 5.14 -20.46
CA LEU A 161 27.67 3.96 -20.96
C LEU A 161 27.80 3.82 -22.48
N TYR A 162 27.66 4.93 -23.22
CA TYR A 162 27.88 4.94 -24.66
C TYR A 162 29.34 4.63 -25.05
N ASN A 163 30.31 5.15 -24.30
CA ASN A 163 31.73 4.85 -24.54
C ASN A 163 32.08 3.39 -24.24
N LYS A 164 31.43 2.77 -23.24
CA LYS A 164 31.49 1.33 -22.96
C LYS A 164 31.04 0.53 -24.18
N GLU A 165 29.87 0.86 -24.71
CA GLU A 165 29.29 0.19 -25.87
C GLU A 165 30.15 0.31 -27.14
N ARG A 166 30.94 1.39 -27.27
CA ARG A 166 31.89 1.58 -28.38
C ARG A 166 33.25 0.92 -28.18
N GLY A 167 33.49 0.28 -27.04
CA GLY A 167 34.81 -0.24 -26.66
C GLY A 167 35.87 0.84 -26.48
N LYS A 168 35.47 2.09 -26.19
CA LYS A 168 36.36 3.25 -26.00
C LYS A 168 36.55 3.65 -24.54
N GLY A 169 35.95 2.91 -23.61
CA GLY A 169 35.95 3.18 -22.18
C GLY A 169 35.09 2.17 -21.42
N GLY A 170 34.78 2.44 -20.16
CA GLY A 170 33.80 1.66 -19.39
C GLY A 170 34.22 0.28 -18.90
N ASN A 171 35.51 -0.06 -18.90
CA ASN A 171 36.02 -1.36 -18.42
C ASN A 171 35.62 -1.67 -16.97
N SER A 172 35.48 -0.65 -16.14
CA SER A 172 35.06 -0.74 -14.72
C SER A 172 33.55 -0.83 -14.53
N ILE A 173 32.75 -0.70 -15.60
CA ILE A 173 31.29 -0.68 -15.51
C ILE A 173 30.80 -2.12 -15.64
N ASP A 174 30.21 -2.64 -14.57
CA ASP A 174 29.61 -3.97 -14.57
C ASP A 174 28.48 -4.09 -15.61
N ASP A 175 28.20 -5.31 -16.06
CA ASP A 175 27.08 -5.60 -16.95
C ASP A 175 25.83 -5.91 -16.11
N LEU A 176 25.18 -4.87 -15.60
CA LEU A 176 23.98 -5.01 -14.76
C LEU A 176 22.86 -5.79 -15.48
N PRO A 177 22.58 -5.58 -16.78
CA PRO A 177 21.67 -6.44 -17.55
C PRO A 177 22.00 -7.93 -17.46
N ALA A 178 23.26 -8.31 -17.68
CA ALA A 178 23.67 -9.71 -17.61
C ALA A 178 23.55 -10.27 -16.18
N ILE A 179 23.98 -9.49 -15.19
CA ILE A 179 23.88 -9.87 -13.76
C ILE A 179 22.42 -10.11 -13.36
N LEU A 180 21.50 -9.21 -13.75
CA LEU A 180 20.08 -9.35 -13.45
C LEU A 180 19.45 -10.55 -14.17
N ASN A 181 19.83 -10.79 -15.43
CA ASN A 181 19.35 -11.96 -16.19
C ASN A 181 19.78 -13.31 -15.59
N GLU A 182 20.84 -13.35 -14.79
CA GLU A 182 21.26 -14.54 -14.04
C GLU A 182 20.66 -14.57 -12.62
N ALA A 183 20.70 -13.43 -11.92
CA ALA A 183 20.29 -13.33 -10.52
C ALA A 183 18.78 -13.50 -10.34
N ILE A 184 17.95 -13.00 -11.25
CA ILE A 184 16.50 -13.12 -11.16
C ILE A 184 16.05 -14.59 -11.24
N PRO A 185 16.42 -15.38 -12.26
CA PRO A 185 16.12 -16.81 -12.28
C PRO A 185 16.62 -17.56 -11.05
N SER A 186 17.82 -17.23 -10.55
CA SER A 186 18.37 -17.85 -9.34
C SER A 186 17.52 -17.53 -8.09
N ALA A 187 17.08 -16.28 -7.93
CA ALA A 187 16.20 -15.88 -6.83
C ALA A 187 14.81 -16.52 -6.93
N THR A 188 14.24 -16.58 -8.14
CA THR A 188 12.97 -17.28 -8.40
C THR A 188 13.07 -18.76 -8.04
N GLN A 189 14.14 -19.43 -8.47
CA GLN A 189 14.36 -20.85 -8.15
C GLN A 189 14.46 -21.08 -6.64
N ALA A 190 15.21 -20.23 -5.91
CA ALA A 190 15.33 -20.34 -4.46
C ALA A 190 13.97 -20.18 -3.74
N LEU A 191 13.13 -19.25 -4.22
CA LEU A 191 11.77 -19.07 -3.72
C LEU A 191 10.86 -20.27 -4.04
N ASP A 192 10.93 -20.81 -5.26
CA ASP A 192 10.18 -21.99 -5.67
C ASP A 192 10.57 -23.24 -4.87
N GLU A 193 11.87 -23.44 -4.60
CA GLU A 193 12.36 -24.50 -3.71
C GLU A 193 11.80 -24.34 -2.30
N ALA A 194 11.79 -23.12 -1.75
CA ALA A 194 11.22 -22.84 -0.44
C ALA A 194 9.69 -23.05 -0.38
N LEU A 195 8.97 -22.69 -1.45
CA LEU A 195 7.53 -22.94 -1.59
C LEU A 195 7.23 -24.44 -1.69
N ASN A 196 8.04 -25.21 -2.42
CA ASN A 196 7.88 -26.66 -2.53
C ASN A 196 8.01 -27.37 -1.18
N ILE A 197 8.87 -26.88 -0.28
CA ILE A 197 8.91 -27.37 1.11
C ILE A 197 7.56 -27.14 1.79
N CYS A 198 6.96 -25.96 1.63
CA CYS A 198 5.64 -25.65 2.19
C CYS A 198 4.55 -26.57 1.62
N HIS A 199 4.53 -26.74 0.29
CA HIS A 199 3.59 -27.62 -0.42
C HIS A 199 3.75 -29.09 -0.08
N THR A 200 4.90 -29.50 0.47
CA THR A 200 5.10 -30.88 0.95
C THR A 200 4.64 -31.02 2.41
N VAL A 201 5.00 -30.07 3.27
CA VAL A 201 4.79 -30.19 4.73
C VAL A 201 3.38 -29.77 5.15
N ALA A 202 2.81 -28.70 4.57
CA ALA A 202 1.49 -28.21 4.97
C ALA A 202 0.35 -29.23 4.72
N PRO A 203 0.32 -29.96 3.58
CA PRO A 203 -0.60 -31.07 3.39
C PRO A 203 -0.52 -32.16 4.44
N CYS A 204 0.69 -32.50 4.90
CA CYS A 204 0.90 -33.51 5.93
C CYS A 204 0.26 -33.10 7.26
N TYR A 205 0.50 -31.87 7.73
CA TYR A 205 -0.16 -31.35 8.93
C TYR A 205 -1.66 -31.26 8.78
N THR A 206 -2.12 -30.85 7.60
CA THR A 206 -3.56 -30.77 7.29
C THR A 206 -4.21 -32.16 7.38
N ALA A 207 -3.62 -33.17 6.76
CA ALA A 207 -4.13 -34.54 6.76
C ALA A 207 -4.15 -35.17 8.16
N LEU A 208 -3.11 -34.91 8.98
CA LEU A 208 -3.10 -35.34 10.38
C LEU A 208 -4.24 -34.69 11.17
N LEU A 209 -4.44 -33.38 11.00
CA LEU A 209 -5.52 -32.65 11.68
C LEU A 209 -6.93 -33.07 11.20
N GLU A 210 -7.09 -33.42 9.92
CA GLU A 210 -8.32 -34.02 9.38
C GLU A 210 -8.57 -35.39 10.03
N SER A 211 -7.54 -36.25 10.13
CA SER A 211 -7.65 -37.57 10.76
C SER A 211 -8.03 -37.51 12.25
N MET A 212 -7.62 -36.46 12.97
CA MET A 212 -8.01 -36.23 14.36
C MET A 212 -9.51 -35.90 14.51
N HIS A 213 -10.13 -35.30 13.49
CA HIS A 213 -11.56 -34.99 13.53
C HIS A 213 -12.41 -36.21 13.17
N GLU A 214 -11.85 -37.17 12.44
CA GLU A 214 -12.53 -38.40 12.02
C GLU A 214 -12.40 -39.53 13.07
N ASP A 215 -11.26 -39.62 13.75
CA ASP A 215 -10.98 -40.69 14.74
C ASP A 215 -10.55 -40.14 16.11
N CYS A 216 -11.35 -40.47 17.14
CA CYS A 216 -11.10 -40.11 18.54
C CYS A 216 -9.80 -40.72 19.11
N ARG A 217 -9.34 -41.88 18.60
CA ARG A 217 -8.06 -42.47 19.01
C ARG A 217 -6.89 -41.64 18.53
N ARG A 218 -6.94 -41.20 17.27
CA ARG A 218 -5.95 -40.28 16.69
C ARG A 218 -5.98 -38.94 17.40
N TYR A 219 -7.16 -38.42 17.77
CA TYR A 219 -7.25 -37.22 18.59
C TYR A 219 -6.48 -37.35 19.90
N MET A 220 -6.68 -38.44 20.66
CA MET A 220 -5.96 -38.65 21.92
C MET A 220 -4.44 -38.75 21.72
N GLN A 221 -3.98 -39.44 20.68
CA GLN A 221 -2.56 -39.58 20.36
C GLN A 221 -1.91 -38.27 19.93
N LEU A 222 -2.61 -37.47 19.11
CA LEU A 222 -2.05 -36.30 18.44
C LEU A 222 -2.33 -34.97 19.18
N SER A 223 -3.26 -34.96 20.15
CA SER A 223 -3.67 -33.74 20.87
C SER A 223 -2.57 -33.05 21.68
N SER A 224 -1.52 -33.79 22.07
CA SER A 224 -0.34 -33.22 22.72
C SER A 224 0.57 -32.46 21.76
N PHE A 225 0.49 -32.76 20.46
CA PHE A 225 1.32 -32.16 19.44
C PHE A 225 0.76 -30.81 18.97
N LYS A 226 1.63 -29.82 18.78
CA LYS A 226 1.29 -28.46 18.33
C LYS A 226 1.08 -28.37 16.82
N LEU A 227 0.29 -29.31 16.27
CA LEU A 227 0.08 -29.48 14.83
C LEU A 227 -0.62 -28.27 14.20
N LYS A 228 -1.56 -27.64 14.91
CA LYS A 228 -2.25 -26.43 14.43
C LYS A 228 -1.26 -25.27 14.31
N GLU A 229 -0.48 -25.03 15.34
CA GLU A 229 0.53 -23.98 15.39
C GLU A 229 1.63 -24.20 14.33
N ALA A 230 2.05 -25.46 14.11
CA ALA A 230 2.97 -25.82 13.04
C ALA A 230 2.38 -25.58 11.64
N LEU A 231 1.11 -25.93 11.42
CA LEU A 231 0.41 -25.61 10.17
C LEU A 231 0.34 -24.10 9.94
N PHE A 232 -0.01 -23.31 10.96
CA PHE A 232 -0.09 -21.86 10.85
C PHE A 232 1.27 -21.24 10.53
N ASN A 233 2.35 -21.76 11.09
CA ASN A 233 3.72 -21.35 10.80
C ASN A 233 4.07 -21.56 9.31
N VAL A 234 3.88 -22.77 8.79
CA VAL A 234 4.18 -23.08 7.39
C VAL A 234 3.30 -22.28 6.43
N ARG A 235 2.00 -22.12 6.72
CA ARG A 235 1.08 -21.32 5.89
C ARG A 235 1.41 -19.83 5.89
N GLN A 236 1.86 -19.29 7.02
CA GLN A 236 2.29 -17.90 7.08
C GLN A 236 3.60 -17.67 6.30
N TYR A 237 4.52 -18.63 6.37
CA TYR A 237 5.75 -18.59 5.60
C TYR A 237 5.45 -18.65 4.09
N GLU A 238 4.62 -19.60 3.67
CA GLU A 238 4.11 -19.73 2.30
C GLU A 238 3.51 -18.41 1.78
N ALA A 239 2.62 -17.78 2.57
CA ALA A 239 2.01 -16.50 2.20
C ALA A 239 3.05 -15.39 1.98
N PHE A 240 4.07 -15.29 2.84
CA PHE A 240 5.15 -14.31 2.66
C PHE A 240 6.03 -14.63 1.46
N LEU A 241 6.36 -15.90 1.20
CA LEU A 241 7.10 -16.30 0.00
C LEU A 241 6.34 -15.94 -1.28
N CYS A 242 5.01 -16.13 -1.32
CA CYS A 242 4.19 -15.74 -2.45
C CYS A 242 4.24 -14.22 -2.73
N ILE A 243 4.27 -13.39 -1.68
CA ILE A 243 4.46 -11.93 -1.82
C ILE A 243 5.84 -11.64 -2.43
N LEU A 244 6.91 -12.23 -1.89
CA LEU A 244 8.27 -12.01 -2.39
C LEU A 244 8.43 -12.50 -3.84
N LEU A 245 7.83 -13.65 -4.19
CA LEU A 245 7.84 -14.19 -5.55
C LEU A 245 7.12 -13.26 -6.53
N SER A 246 5.99 -12.67 -6.14
CA SER A 246 5.28 -11.68 -6.95
C SER A 246 6.15 -10.46 -7.25
N GLU A 247 6.92 -9.98 -6.27
CA GLU A 247 7.88 -8.89 -6.44
C GLU A 247 9.03 -9.29 -7.39
N VAL A 248 9.61 -10.48 -7.24
CA VAL A 248 10.67 -10.97 -8.15
C VAL A 248 10.16 -11.13 -9.58
N ILE A 249 8.93 -11.62 -9.78
CA ILE A 249 8.29 -11.71 -11.11
C ILE A 249 8.08 -10.30 -11.69
N THR A 250 7.71 -9.33 -10.87
CA THR A 250 7.57 -7.93 -11.29
C THR A 250 8.92 -7.36 -11.71
N SER A 251 9.99 -7.57 -10.92
CA SER A 251 11.36 -7.22 -11.30
C SER A 251 11.79 -7.86 -12.61
N ALA A 252 11.44 -9.13 -12.86
CA ALA A 252 11.75 -9.82 -14.12
C ALA A 252 11.12 -9.09 -15.33
N ARG A 253 9.85 -8.71 -15.21
CA ARG A 253 9.12 -7.97 -16.26
C ARG A 253 9.69 -6.57 -16.47
N GLU A 254 10.01 -5.86 -15.38
CA GLU A 254 10.60 -4.52 -15.47
C GLU A 254 11.97 -4.56 -16.13
N VAL A 255 12.84 -5.52 -15.77
CA VAL A 255 14.17 -5.70 -16.38
C VAL A 255 14.07 -6.04 -17.87
N GLU A 256 13.10 -6.88 -18.28
CA GLU A 256 12.88 -7.18 -19.68
C GLU A 256 12.52 -5.92 -20.50
N VAL A 257 11.58 -5.11 -20.00
CA VAL A 257 11.20 -3.84 -20.63
C VAL A 257 12.38 -2.86 -20.68
N MET A 258 13.12 -2.74 -19.58
CA MET A 258 14.29 -1.85 -19.51
C MET A 258 15.41 -2.28 -20.46
N ASN A 259 15.65 -3.59 -20.63
CA ASN A 259 16.63 -4.11 -21.58
C ASN A 259 16.28 -3.72 -23.02
N MET A 260 15.01 -3.85 -23.41
CA MET A 260 14.54 -3.42 -24.73
C MET A 260 14.72 -1.91 -24.93
N GLN A 261 14.30 -1.10 -23.95
CA GLN A 261 14.42 0.36 -24.01
C GLN A 261 15.88 0.83 -24.04
N PHE A 262 16.76 0.16 -23.29
CA PHE A 262 18.19 0.47 -23.26
C PHE A 262 18.84 0.18 -24.61
N ALA A 263 18.56 -0.98 -25.20
CA ALA A 263 19.06 -1.33 -26.53
C ALA A 263 18.57 -0.35 -27.61
N GLU A 264 17.27 -0.01 -27.61
CA GLU A 264 16.69 0.94 -28.56
C GLU A 264 17.32 2.34 -28.41
N THR A 265 17.41 2.85 -27.18
CA THR A 265 17.99 4.18 -26.91
C THR A 265 19.47 4.21 -27.30
N MET A 266 20.21 3.12 -27.06
CA MET A 266 21.61 2.99 -27.45
C MET A 266 21.79 2.98 -28.97
N GLU A 267 20.90 2.29 -29.70
CA GLU A 267 20.90 2.29 -31.17
C GLU A 267 20.55 3.67 -31.74
N GLN A 268 19.53 4.34 -31.20
CA GLN A 268 19.16 5.71 -31.58
C GLN A 268 20.33 6.69 -31.38
N LEU A 269 21.04 6.56 -30.26
CA LEU A 269 22.22 7.36 -29.96
C LEU A 269 23.39 7.04 -30.91
N LYS A 270 23.63 5.76 -31.22
CA LYS A 270 24.61 5.35 -32.25
C LYS A 270 24.29 6.02 -33.58
N ASN A 271 23.05 5.94 -34.05
CA ASN A 271 22.62 6.52 -35.33
C ASN A 271 22.71 8.06 -35.35
N THR A 272 22.45 8.71 -34.22
CA THR A 272 22.49 10.18 -34.12
C THR A 272 23.92 10.72 -34.13
N VAL A 273 24.88 9.98 -33.55
CA VAL A 273 26.30 10.37 -33.45
C VAL A 273 27.13 9.83 -34.62
N GLN A 274 26.74 8.71 -35.22
CA GLN A 274 27.45 8.09 -36.33
C GLN A 274 27.38 8.98 -37.58
N ASN A 275 28.54 9.24 -38.18
CA ASN A 275 28.73 10.03 -39.41
C ASN A 275 28.50 11.56 -39.31
N LYS A 276 28.31 12.13 -38.11
CA LYS A 276 28.23 13.60 -37.91
C LYS A 276 29.54 14.15 -37.32
N VAL A 277 30.09 15.20 -37.92
CA VAL A 277 31.29 15.92 -37.43
C VAL A 277 30.98 16.76 -36.17
N SER A 278 29.74 17.21 -36.04
CA SER A 278 29.21 17.92 -34.88
C SER A 278 27.74 17.56 -34.71
N VAL A 279 27.31 17.32 -33.47
CA VAL A 279 25.92 17.00 -33.14
C VAL A 279 25.41 18.05 -32.17
N GLY A 280 24.17 18.51 -32.37
CA GLY A 280 23.54 19.47 -31.47
C GLY A 280 23.36 18.87 -30.08
N THR A 281 23.71 19.63 -29.04
CA THR A 281 23.50 19.24 -27.65
C THR A 281 22.03 18.97 -27.34
N THR A 282 21.12 19.64 -28.05
CA THR A 282 19.66 19.45 -27.95
C THR A 282 19.18 18.08 -28.43
N GLU A 283 19.89 17.42 -29.33
CA GLU A 283 19.52 16.09 -29.84
C GLU A 283 20.10 14.97 -28.97
N VAL A 284 21.33 15.16 -28.46
CA VAL A 284 22.12 14.08 -27.83
C VAL A 284 21.96 14.04 -26.32
N PHE A 285 21.85 15.19 -25.66
CA PHE A 285 21.75 15.24 -24.19
C PHE A 285 20.51 14.51 -23.65
N PRO A 286 19.31 14.62 -24.27
CA PRO A 286 18.16 13.84 -23.82
C PRO A 286 18.39 12.33 -23.87
N LEU A 287 19.08 11.83 -24.91
CA LEU A 287 19.40 10.40 -25.04
C LEU A 287 20.40 9.92 -23.98
N PHE A 288 21.43 10.72 -23.66
CA PHE A 288 22.34 10.38 -22.56
C PHE A 288 21.63 10.36 -21.20
N VAL A 289 20.75 11.31 -20.95
CA VAL A 289 19.94 11.33 -19.72
C VAL A 289 19.01 10.11 -19.66
N ALA A 290 18.38 9.74 -20.78
CA ALA A 290 17.53 8.54 -20.85
C ALA A 290 18.33 7.26 -20.53
N LEU A 291 19.52 7.09 -21.10
CA LEU A 291 20.40 5.95 -20.78
C LEU A 291 20.81 5.95 -19.30
N SER A 292 21.12 7.11 -18.73
CA SER A 292 21.45 7.20 -17.31
C SER A 292 20.28 6.79 -16.43
N ASN A 293 19.06 7.22 -16.74
CA ASN A 293 17.88 6.87 -15.96
C ASN A 293 17.60 5.36 -16.03
N LEU A 294 17.65 4.76 -17.23
CA LEU A 294 17.52 3.31 -17.40
C LEU A 294 18.58 2.55 -16.61
N TRP A 295 19.81 3.04 -16.60
CA TRP A 295 20.89 2.44 -15.83
C TRP A 295 20.68 2.53 -14.32
N THR A 296 20.22 3.67 -13.83
CA THR A 296 19.82 3.82 -12.42
C THR A 296 18.68 2.86 -12.07
N SER A 297 17.70 2.66 -12.96
CA SER A 297 16.64 1.68 -12.75
C SER A 297 17.17 0.23 -12.68
N PHE A 298 18.19 -0.14 -13.46
CA PHE A 298 18.86 -1.45 -13.28
C PHE A 298 19.58 -1.56 -11.91
N GLN A 299 20.23 -0.48 -11.45
CA GLN A 299 20.85 -0.45 -10.12
C GLN A 299 19.82 -0.62 -9.01
N ASP A 300 18.66 0.04 -9.14
CA ASP A 300 17.52 -0.06 -8.24
C ASP A 300 16.99 -1.51 -8.15
N GLU A 301 16.87 -2.21 -9.29
CA GLU A 301 16.46 -3.62 -9.32
C GLU A 301 17.45 -4.56 -8.64
N ILE A 302 18.76 -4.34 -8.82
CA ILE A 302 19.79 -5.14 -8.14
C ILE A 302 19.64 -5.02 -6.62
N LEU A 303 19.45 -3.79 -6.14
CA LEU A 303 19.27 -3.54 -4.71
C LEU A 303 17.98 -4.18 -4.20
N LEU A 304 16.88 -4.05 -4.93
CA LEU A 304 15.62 -4.70 -4.55
C LEU A 304 15.77 -6.22 -4.50
N LEU A 305 16.35 -6.83 -5.53
CA LEU A 305 16.57 -8.27 -5.58
C LEU A 305 17.45 -8.75 -4.41
N SER A 306 18.50 -8.01 -4.07
CA SER A 306 19.34 -8.32 -2.92
C SER A 306 18.57 -8.27 -1.60
N PHE A 307 17.65 -7.32 -1.47
CA PHE A 307 16.78 -7.18 -0.30
C PHE A 307 15.78 -8.35 -0.22
N LEU A 308 15.13 -8.70 -1.33
CA LEU A 308 14.19 -9.82 -1.40
C LEU A 308 14.87 -11.15 -1.05
N THR A 309 16.04 -11.42 -1.61
CA THR A 309 16.81 -12.64 -1.30
C THR A 309 17.23 -12.70 0.18
N ASN A 310 17.63 -11.56 0.76
CA ASN A 310 17.95 -11.50 2.19
C ASN A 310 16.72 -11.76 3.06
N MET A 311 15.57 -11.21 2.70
CA MET A 311 14.30 -11.48 3.37
C MET A 311 13.95 -12.98 3.34
N THR A 312 14.04 -13.63 2.18
CA THR A 312 13.82 -15.08 2.03
C THR A 312 14.70 -15.89 2.98
N ASN A 313 16.00 -15.60 3.01
CA ASN A 313 16.96 -16.32 3.87
C ASN A 313 16.66 -16.13 5.37
N ASN A 314 16.25 -14.93 5.79
CA ASN A 314 15.92 -14.68 7.19
C ASN A 314 14.58 -15.29 7.60
N LEU A 315 13.59 -15.34 6.69
CA LEU A 315 12.30 -15.95 6.97
C LEU A 315 12.41 -17.46 7.24
N GLN A 316 13.32 -18.16 6.54
CA GLN A 316 13.54 -19.59 6.72
C GLN A 316 13.90 -19.97 8.17
N GLN A 317 14.54 -19.07 8.92
CA GLN A 317 14.94 -19.31 10.31
C GLN A 317 13.74 -19.55 11.24
N PHE A 318 12.56 -19.04 10.90
CA PHE A 318 11.35 -19.19 11.71
C PHE A 318 10.62 -20.54 11.51
N LEU A 319 11.18 -21.43 10.69
CA LEU A 319 10.70 -22.81 10.54
C LEU A 319 11.43 -23.81 11.44
N GLU A 320 12.47 -23.39 12.17
CA GLU A 320 13.36 -24.30 12.90
C GLU A 320 12.61 -25.15 13.93
N THR A 321 11.78 -24.53 14.78
CA THR A 321 11.06 -25.23 15.85
C THR A 321 10.09 -26.27 15.29
N GLN A 322 9.37 -25.98 14.20
CA GLN A 322 8.46 -26.97 13.60
C GLN A 322 9.23 -28.13 12.97
N SER A 323 10.37 -27.86 12.32
CA SER A 323 11.25 -28.91 11.76
C SER A 323 11.84 -29.82 12.86
N GLN A 324 12.14 -29.26 14.03
CA GLN A 324 12.62 -30.04 15.19
C GLN A 324 11.52 -30.89 15.83
N LEU A 325 10.29 -30.39 15.87
CA LEU A 325 9.14 -31.12 16.42
C LEU A 325 8.67 -32.25 15.50
N PHE A 326 8.76 -32.05 14.19
CA PHE A 326 8.30 -33.00 13.19
C PHE A 326 9.38 -33.30 12.13
N PRO A 327 10.48 -33.99 12.52
CA PRO A 327 11.41 -34.57 11.56
C PRO A 327 10.68 -35.49 10.57
N GLU A 328 11.24 -35.68 9.38
CA GLU A 328 10.64 -36.46 8.30
C GLU A 328 10.27 -37.90 8.74
N GLU A 329 11.10 -38.52 9.58
CA GLU A 329 10.85 -39.88 10.10
C GLU A 329 9.64 -39.92 11.04
N VAL A 330 9.51 -38.91 11.90
CA VAL A 330 8.37 -38.78 12.82
C VAL A 330 7.10 -38.51 12.02
N LEU A 331 7.16 -37.58 11.07
CA LEU A 331 6.02 -37.22 10.23
C LEU A 331 5.53 -38.43 9.42
N THR A 332 6.44 -39.19 8.83
CA THR A 332 6.13 -40.42 8.08
C THR A 332 5.46 -41.47 8.96
N SER A 333 5.93 -41.66 10.20
CA SER A 333 5.30 -42.59 11.14
C SER A 333 3.89 -42.15 11.55
N LEU A 334 3.67 -40.85 11.78
CA LEU A 334 2.34 -40.32 12.14
C LEU A 334 1.34 -40.42 10.98
N LEU A 335 1.84 -40.34 9.75
CA LEU A 335 1.05 -40.43 8.52
C LEU A 335 0.73 -41.86 8.09
N GLU A 336 1.20 -42.88 8.80
CA GLU A 336 0.90 -44.27 8.44
C GLU A 336 -0.62 -44.50 8.40
N GLY A 337 -1.11 -44.94 7.24
CA GLY A 337 -2.54 -45.14 6.97
C GLY A 337 -3.36 -43.87 6.75
N VAL A 338 -2.74 -42.70 6.56
CA VAL A 338 -3.41 -41.43 6.20
C VAL A 338 -3.14 -41.10 4.73
N THR A 339 -4.18 -40.77 3.98
CA THR A 339 -4.02 -40.23 2.63
C THR A 339 -3.71 -38.74 2.72
N VAL A 340 -2.48 -38.37 2.39
CA VAL A 340 -2.08 -36.97 2.23
C VAL A 340 -2.54 -36.50 0.86
N LYS A 341 -3.32 -35.41 0.83
CA LYS A 341 -3.77 -34.75 -0.39
C LYS A 341 -3.14 -33.38 -0.47
N SER A 342 -2.71 -32.93 -1.66
CA SER A 342 -2.30 -31.54 -1.88
C SER A 342 -3.52 -30.59 -1.85
N ASP A 343 -3.28 -29.28 -1.80
CA ASP A 343 -4.38 -28.32 -1.85
C ASP A 343 -5.06 -28.32 -3.23
N GLU A 344 -4.30 -28.48 -4.30
CA GLU A 344 -4.82 -28.63 -5.66
C GLU A 344 -5.66 -29.90 -5.80
N GLU A 345 -5.27 -30.99 -5.14
CA GLU A 345 -6.07 -32.23 -5.10
C GLU A 345 -7.38 -32.02 -4.34
N ARG A 346 -7.35 -31.36 -3.16
CA ARG A 346 -8.56 -31.01 -2.40
C ARG A 346 -9.52 -30.14 -3.21
N ILE A 347 -9.00 -29.16 -3.95
CA ILE A 347 -9.80 -28.29 -4.83
C ILE A 347 -10.39 -29.11 -5.98
N ARG A 348 -9.58 -29.98 -6.61
CA ARG A 348 -10.00 -30.79 -7.76
C ARG A 348 -11.13 -31.76 -7.42
N GLU A 349 -11.09 -32.39 -6.26
CA GLU A 349 -12.15 -33.30 -5.78
C GLU A 349 -13.52 -32.62 -5.66
N THR A 350 -13.55 -31.31 -5.49
CA THR A 350 -14.79 -30.54 -5.24
C THR A 350 -15.22 -29.67 -6.43
N MET A 351 -14.48 -29.69 -7.55
CA MET A 351 -14.78 -28.86 -8.74
C MET A 351 -16.18 -29.09 -9.33
N GLU A 352 -16.69 -30.31 -9.28
CA GLU A 352 -18.02 -30.66 -9.82
C GLU A 352 -19.15 -30.39 -8.81
N THR A 353 -18.82 -30.08 -7.55
CA THR A 353 -19.81 -29.86 -6.50
C THR A 353 -20.18 -28.39 -6.42
N ARG A 354 -21.44 -28.05 -6.73
CA ARG A 354 -21.95 -26.68 -6.66
C ARG A 354 -23.10 -26.54 -5.67
N VAL A 355 -23.16 -25.38 -4.99
CA VAL A 355 -24.31 -25.01 -4.15
C VAL A 355 -25.50 -24.70 -5.05
N ASN A 356 -26.68 -25.17 -4.66
CA ASN A 356 -27.91 -24.83 -5.37
C ASN A 356 -28.42 -23.49 -4.84
N VAL A 357 -28.38 -22.45 -5.69
CA VAL A 357 -28.83 -21.09 -5.34
C VAL A 357 -30.28 -21.07 -4.85
N SER A 358 -31.10 -22.00 -5.34
CA SER A 358 -32.52 -22.12 -4.98
C SER A 358 -32.74 -22.41 -3.49
N ASP A 359 -31.77 -23.04 -2.82
CA ASP A 359 -31.85 -23.44 -1.41
C ASP A 359 -31.68 -22.22 -0.48
N PHE A 360 -31.09 -21.12 -0.97
CA PHE A 360 -30.70 -19.95 -0.17
C PHE A 360 -31.13 -18.63 -0.82
N LYS A 361 -32.45 -18.38 -0.91
CA LYS A 361 -33.02 -17.18 -1.56
C LYS A 361 -32.57 -15.83 -0.98
N ASN A 362 -32.10 -15.82 0.26
CA ASN A 362 -31.67 -14.60 0.96
C ASN A 362 -30.16 -14.34 0.88
N GLN A 363 -29.40 -15.21 0.19
CA GLN A 363 -27.95 -15.15 0.12
C GLN A 363 -27.50 -14.85 -1.32
N GLU A 364 -26.48 -14.02 -1.47
CA GLU A 364 -25.91 -13.66 -2.77
C GLU A 364 -24.75 -14.61 -3.10
N TRP A 365 -24.94 -15.49 -4.10
CA TRP A 365 -23.91 -16.41 -4.57
C TRP A 365 -23.34 -15.92 -5.89
N LEU A 366 -22.00 -15.86 -5.97
CA LEU A 366 -21.26 -15.47 -7.15
C LEU A 366 -20.63 -16.72 -7.79
N PHE A 367 -20.75 -16.81 -9.11
CA PHE A 367 -20.19 -17.88 -9.93
C PHE A 367 -19.39 -17.30 -11.11
N PRO A 368 -18.45 -18.07 -11.70
CA PRO A 368 -17.66 -17.62 -12.84
C PRO A 368 -18.53 -17.19 -14.03
N GLU A 369 -19.66 -17.85 -14.25
CA GLU A 369 -20.53 -17.58 -15.40
C GLU A 369 -21.35 -16.29 -15.23
N THR A 370 -21.60 -15.85 -13.99
CA THR A 370 -22.48 -14.71 -13.68
C THR A 370 -21.72 -13.42 -13.34
N THR A 371 -20.42 -13.52 -13.04
CA THR A 371 -19.62 -12.39 -12.52
C THR A 371 -18.49 -12.03 -13.48
N ALA A 372 -18.48 -10.79 -13.98
CA ALA A 372 -17.51 -10.37 -15.00
C ALA A 372 -16.07 -10.33 -14.48
N ASN A 373 -15.89 -9.99 -13.20
CA ASN A 373 -14.60 -9.83 -12.52
C ASN A 373 -14.36 -10.94 -11.48
N PHE A 374 -14.83 -12.17 -11.74
CA PHE A 374 -14.79 -13.29 -10.79
C PHE A 374 -13.38 -13.56 -10.24
N ASP A 375 -12.36 -13.56 -11.11
CA ASP A 375 -10.97 -13.85 -10.73
C ASP A 375 -10.29 -12.69 -9.98
N GLN A 376 -10.91 -11.51 -9.95
CA GLN A 376 -10.39 -10.31 -9.28
C GLN A 376 -11.14 -10.01 -7.97
N LEU A 377 -12.04 -10.90 -7.54
CA LEU A 377 -12.77 -10.72 -6.29
C LEU A 377 -11.83 -10.88 -5.10
N LEU A 378 -11.90 -9.94 -4.16
CA LEU A 378 -11.17 -10.01 -2.89
C LEU A 378 -11.86 -11.01 -1.96
N ILE A 379 -11.29 -12.21 -1.89
CA ILE A 379 -11.79 -13.30 -1.04
C ILE A 379 -11.21 -13.13 0.37
N GLN A 380 -12.08 -13.12 1.38
CA GLN A 380 -11.66 -13.03 2.78
C GLN A 380 -10.86 -14.25 3.21
N TYR A 381 -10.05 -14.06 4.26
CA TYR A 381 -9.24 -15.13 4.85
C TYR A 381 -8.25 -15.75 3.84
N HIS A 382 -7.73 -14.96 2.89
CA HIS A 382 -6.82 -15.40 1.83
C HIS A 382 -7.29 -16.65 1.05
N GLY A 383 -8.60 -16.79 0.84
CA GLY A 383 -9.13 -17.92 0.08
C GLY A 383 -9.22 -19.23 0.88
N PHE A 384 -9.02 -19.21 2.20
CA PHE A 384 -9.27 -20.37 3.04
C PHE A 384 -10.77 -20.54 3.35
N CYS A 385 -11.17 -21.78 3.62
CA CYS A 385 -12.54 -22.14 3.92
C CYS A 385 -13.04 -21.45 5.21
N ALA A 386 -13.99 -20.53 5.05
CA ALA A 386 -14.51 -19.72 6.15
C ALA A 386 -15.17 -20.57 7.26
N TYR A 387 -15.78 -21.70 6.91
CA TYR A 387 -16.41 -22.61 7.86
C TYR A 387 -15.39 -23.46 8.62
N ALA A 388 -14.37 -23.98 7.94
CA ALA A 388 -13.37 -24.87 8.54
C ALA A 388 -12.52 -24.15 9.61
N ILE A 389 -12.24 -22.86 9.38
CA ILE A 389 -11.52 -22.02 10.35
C ILE A 389 -12.32 -21.92 11.65
N GLY A 390 -13.59 -21.57 11.59
CA GLY A 390 -14.41 -21.35 12.78
C GLY A 390 -14.69 -22.63 13.54
N GLU A 391 -15.29 -23.60 12.86
CA GLU A 391 -15.81 -24.81 13.50
C GLU A 391 -14.68 -25.76 13.93
N LYS A 392 -13.70 -25.99 13.04
CA LYS A 392 -12.63 -26.99 13.23
C LYS A 392 -11.31 -26.38 13.68
N GLY A 393 -11.12 -25.07 13.50
CA GLY A 393 -9.82 -24.43 13.69
C GLY A 393 -8.78 -24.92 12.69
N LEU A 394 -9.20 -25.23 11.46
CA LEU A 394 -8.36 -25.76 10.38
C LEU A 394 -8.27 -24.75 9.24
N ILE A 395 -7.09 -24.69 8.63
CA ILE A 395 -6.85 -23.90 7.42
C ILE A 395 -6.91 -24.85 6.23
N LEU A 396 -8.09 -24.93 5.62
CA LEU A 396 -8.33 -25.71 4.40
C LEU A 396 -8.48 -24.76 3.21
N PRO A 397 -7.92 -25.10 2.03
CA PRO A 397 -8.13 -24.31 0.83
C PRO A 397 -9.62 -24.26 0.49
N GLY A 398 -10.12 -23.08 0.15
CA GLY A 398 -11.46 -22.90 -0.39
C GLY A 398 -11.47 -23.10 -1.89
N ASN A 399 -12.53 -23.71 -2.41
CA ASN A 399 -12.74 -23.86 -3.84
C ASN A 399 -13.79 -22.85 -4.33
N PRO A 400 -13.41 -21.81 -5.10
CA PRO A 400 -14.35 -20.85 -5.67
C PRO A 400 -15.40 -21.48 -6.60
N ALA A 401 -15.12 -22.63 -7.22
CA ALA A 401 -16.04 -23.31 -8.13
C ALA A 401 -17.32 -23.82 -7.45
N ILE A 402 -17.28 -24.04 -6.13
CA ILE A 402 -18.45 -24.42 -5.32
C ILE A 402 -19.49 -23.30 -5.30
N GLY A 403 -19.02 -22.05 -5.40
CA GLY A 403 -19.78 -20.82 -5.27
C GLY A 403 -19.17 -19.92 -4.19
N ILE A 404 -18.97 -18.65 -4.52
CA ILE A 404 -18.51 -17.63 -3.57
C ILE A 404 -19.75 -17.01 -2.90
N LEU A 405 -19.81 -17.06 -1.58
CA LEU A 405 -20.89 -16.40 -0.84
C LEU A 405 -20.50 -14.95 -0.54
N LYS A 406 -21.32 -14.01 -1.00
CA LYS A 406 -21.21 -12.59 -0.65
C LYS A 406 -22.13 -12.26 0.52
N HIS A 407 -21.54 -11.80 1.62
CA HIS A 407 -22.26 -11.38 2.82
C HIS A 407 -21.63 -10.10 3.37
N LYS A 408 -22.44 -9.06 3.60
CA LYS A 408 -21.99 -7.74 4.09
C LYS A 408 -20.80 -7.16 3.28
N ASP A 409 -20.90 -7.26 1.95
CA ASP A 409 -19.88 -6.79 1.00
C ASP A 409 -18.52 -7.52 1.08
N ARG A 410 -18.49 -8.70 1.71
CA ARG A 410 -17.31 -9.56 1.79
C ARG A 410 -17.58 -10.89 1.11
N CYS A 411 -16.56 -11.41 0.43
CA CYS A 411 -16.64 -12.67 -0.32
C CYS A 411 -15.99 -13.80 0.48
N TYR A 412 -16.67 -14.94 0.58
CA TYR A 412 -16.22 -16.12 1.34
C TYR A 412 -16.25 -17.37 0.46
N VAL A 413 -15.24 -18.23 0.65
CA VAL A 413 -15.09 -19.51 -0.04
C VAL A 413 -15.11 -20.68 0.95
N PHE A 414 -15.32 -21.88 0.41
CA PHE A 414 -15.55 -23.10 1.20
C PHE A 414 -14.80 -24.28 0.61
N SER A 415 -14.43 -25.23 1.47
CA SER A 415 -13.73 -26.47 1.09
C SER A 415 -14.69 -27.55 0.59
N SER A 416 -15.99 -27.47 0.92
CA SER A 416 -17.00 -28.45 0.49
C SER A 416 -18.39 -27.80 0.37
N LYS A 417 -19.29 -28.44 -0.38
CA LYS A 417 -20.67 -28.00 -0.52
C LYS A 417 -21.41 -27.99 0.82
N GLU A 418 -21.18 -28.97 1.68
CA GLU A 418 -21.78 -29.05 3.02
C GLU A 418 -21.34 -27.86 3.88
N SER A 419 -20.04 -27.54 3.84
CA SER A 419 -19.47 -26.39 4.56
C SER A 419 -20.11 -25.08 4.10
N ALA A 420 -20.30 -24.92 2.78
CA ALA A 420 -20.95 -23.77 2.18
C ALA A 420 -22.43 -23.65 2.61
N CYS A 421 -23.16 -24.77 2.58
CA CYS A 421 -24.57 -24.83 3.00
C CYS A 421 -24.75 -24.50 4.48
N ILE A 422 -23.91 -25.06 5.36
CA ILE A 422 -23.98 -24.82 6.81
C ILE A 422 -23.66 -23.36 7.12
N PHE A 423 -22.61 -22.80 6.49
CA PHE A 423 -22.25 -21.41 6.65
C PHE A 423 -23.37 -20.46 6.19
N ALA A 424 -24.01 -20.76 5.06
CA ALA A 424 -25.09 -19.95 4.49
C ALA A 424 -26.35 -19.87 5.37
N GLN A 425 -26.58 -20.84 6.26
CA GLN A 425 -27.68 -20.80 7.22
C GLN A 425 -27.48 -19.70 8.28
N ASN A 426 -26.25 -19.48 8.74
CA ASN A 426 -25.94 -18.42 9.70
C ASN A 426 -24.51 -17.88 9.53
N PRO A 427 -24.26 -17.03 8.51
CA PRO A 427 -22.94 -16.49 8.23
C PRO A 427 -22.33 -15.72 9.40
N ASP A 428 -23.15 -14.94 10.11
CA ASP A 428 -22.69 -14.08 11.21
C ASP A 428 -22.12 -14.88 12.38
N LYS A 429 -22.71 -16.05 12.69
CA LYS A 429 -22.19 -16.96 13.71
C LYS A 429 -20.76 -17.42 13.39
N PHE A 430 -20.53 -17.86 12.14
CA PHE A 430 -19.22 -18.39 11.75
C PHE A 430 -18.18 -17.28 11.59
N ILE A 431 -18.57 -16.09 11.14
CA ILE A 431 -17.68 -14.93 11.13
C ILE A 431 -17.22 -14.61 12.56
N GLN A 432 -18.13 -14.60 13.54
CA GLN A 432 -17.77 -14.41 14.94
C GLN A 432 -16.85 -15.53 15.45
N LEU A 433 -17.14 -16.77 15.11
CA LEU A 433 -16.33 -17.92 15.50
C LEU A 433 -14.91 -17.85 14.92
N ASN A 434 -14.75 -17.36 13.69
CA ASN A 434 -13.44 -17.12 13.08
C ASN A 434 -12.67 -16.05 13.86
N THR A 435 -13.33 -14.97 14.27
CA THR A 435 -12.73 -13.94 15.13
C THR A 435 -12.33 -14.51 16.50
N GLU A 436 -13.16 -15.36 17.11
CA GLU A 436 -12.85 -16.02 18.38
C GLU A 436 -11.64 -16.96 18.26
N LYS A 437 -11.54 -17.71 17.16
CA LYS A 437 -10.38 -18.56 16.87
C LYS A 437 -9.10 -17.75 16.67
N ALA A 438 -9.19 -16.60 15.99
CA ALA A 438 -8.04 -15.70 15.86
C ALA A 438 -7.62 -15.03 17.17
N LYS A 439 -8.53 -14.87 18.13
CA LYS A 439 -8.19 -14.43 19.49
C LYS A 439 -7.45 -15.52 20.27
N GLU A 440 -7.86 -16.78 20.12
CA GLU A 440 -7.18 -17.94 20.73
C GLU A 440 -5.78 -18.16 20.15
N HIS A 441 -5.64 -17.97 18.83
CA HIS A 441 -4.42 -18.15 18.05
C HIS A 441 -4.06 -16.83 17.35
N ALA A 442 -3.31 -15.98 18.04
CA ALA A 442 -2.97 -14.64 17.56
C ALA A 442 -2.23 -14.64 16.20
N GLU A 443 -1.50 -15.72 15.89
CA GLU A 443 -0.89 -15.94 14.59
C GLU A 443 -1.89 -15.92 13.42
N LEU A 444 -3.16 -16.28 13.65
CA LEU A 444 -4.20 -16.23 12.61
C LEU A 444 -4.62 -14.81 12.24
N ILE A 445 -4.37 -13.82 13.09
CA ILE A 445 -4.83 -12.44 12.84
C ILE A 445 -4.19 -11.88 11.56
N GLN A 446 -2.88 -12.06 11.42
CA GLN A 446 -2.18 -11.61 10.21
C GLN A 446 -2.35 -12.60 9.05
N LEU A 447 -2.31 -13.91 9.33
CA LEU A 447 -2.50 -14.94 8.30
C LEU A 447 -3.86 -14.86 7.60
N LEU A 448 -4.90 -14.38 8.29
CA LEU A 448 -6.25 -14.24 7.75
C LEU A 448 -6.65 -12.77 7.49
N GLU A 449 -5.70 -11.83 7.61
CA GLU A 449 -5.90 -10.39 7.39
C GLU A 449 -7.06 -9.78 8.20
N LEU A 450 -7.13 -10.10 9.50
CA LEU A 450 -8.20 -9.67 10.39
C LEU A 450 -7.96 -8.32 11.07
N HIS A 451 -6.93 -7.58 10.67
CA HIS A 451 -6.52 -6.32 11.33
C HIS A 451 -7.65 -5.29 11.46
N HIS A 452 -8.53 -5.18 10.46
CA HIS A 452 -9.72 -4.33 10.46
C HIS A 452 -10.70 -4.66 11.60
N GLN A 453 -10.80 -5.94 11.97
CA GLN A 453 -11.66 -6.41 13.06
C GLN A 453 -11.07 -6.13 14.45
N PHE A 454 -9.77 -5.77 14.48
CA PHE A 454 -8.99 -5.46 15.67
C PHE A 454 -8.39 -4.05 15.61
N GLU A 455 -8.99 -3.12 14.83
CA GLU A 455 -8.47 -1.77 14.57
C GLU A 455 -8.12 -0.95 15.83
N TYR A 456 -8.74 -1.26 16.97
CA TYR A 456 -8.39 -0.71 18.29
C TYR A 456 -7.00 -1.15 18.80
N LEU A 457 -6.29 -2.02 18.08
CA LEU A 457 -5.05 -2.68 18.50
C LEU A 457 -3.87 -2.53 17.54
N ALA A 458 -3.95 -1.80 16.42
CA ALA A 458 -2.82 -1.63 15.50
C ALA A 458 -2.17 -0.24 15.60
N PRO A 459 -0.86 -0.11 15.93
CA PRO A 459 -0.14 1.16 15.83
C PRO A 459 0.29 1.54 14.39
N CYS A 460 0.07 0.68 13.39
CA CYS A 460 0.67 0.87 12.06
C CYS A 460 -0.17 0.34 10.87
N ALA A 461 -1.51 0.30 10.97
CA ALA A 461 -2.35 -0.07 9.82
C ALA A 461 -2.61 1.08 8.83
N GLN A 462 -1.99 2.26 9.04
CA GLN A 462 -2.25 3.45 8.23
C GLN A 462 -1.47 3.50 6.91
N ALA A 463 -0.53 2.57 6.67
CA ALA A 463 0.27 2.56 5.44
C ALA A 463 -0.29 1.67 4.31
N ARG A 464 -1.20 0.72 4.60
CA ARG A 464 -1.75 -0.20 3.57
C ARG A 464 -3.15 0.19 3.05
N SER A 465 -3.82 1.14 3.70
CA SER A 465 -5.14 1.64 3.30
C SER A 465 -5.05 2.79 2.27
N GLY A 466 -4.19 2.63 1.26
CA GLY A 466 -4.00 3.62 0.19
C GLY A 466 -4.75 3.33 -1.09
N ASP A 467 -4.96 2.05 -1.44
CA ASP A 467 -5.39 1.69 -2.80
C ASP A 467 -6.25 0.41 -2.94
N GLU A 468 -6.70 -0.20 -1.84
CA GLU A 468 -7.72 -1.26 -1.92
C GLU A 468 -9.10 -0.62 -2.03
N CYS A 469 -9.40 -0.08 -3.21
CA CYS A 469 -10.78 0.13 -3.61
C CYS A 469 -11.47 -1.23 -3.54
N LEU A 470 -12.40 -1.43 -2.61
CA LEU A 470 -13.30 -2.59 -2.56
C LEU A 470 -13.92 -2.74 -3.96
N MET A 471 -13.32 -3.60 -4.79
CA MET A 471 -13.76 -3.83 -6.16
C MET A 471 -15.11 -4.54 -6.08
N LYS A 472 -16.17 -3.76 -6.31
CA LYS A 472 -17.53 -4.29 -6.23
C LYS A 472 -17.71 -5.35 -7.32
N PRO A 473 -18.32 -6.51 -7.01
CA PRO A 473 -18.62 -7.52 -8.02
C PRO A 473 -19.54 -6.92 -9.09
N ILE A 474 -19.12 -7.04 -10.35
CA ILE A 474 -19.91 -6.63 -11.52
C ILE A 474 -20.72 -7.85 -11.96
N THR A 475 -21.95 -7.94 -11.46
CA THR A 475 -22.90 -8.99 -11.87
C THR A 475 -23.48 -8.66 -13.24
N LYS A 476 -23.43 -9.62 -14.16
CA LYS A 476 -24.11 -9.50 -15.46
C LYS A 476 -25.54 -10.02 -15.30
N CYS A 477 -26.54 -9.17 -15.54
CA CYS A 477 -27.94 -9.59 -15.60
C CYS A 477 -28.50 -9.35 -17.00
N ASP A 478 -29.10 -10.38 -17.61
CA ASP A 478 -29.88 -10.22 -18.83
C ASP A 478 -31.18 -9.49 -18.49
N SER A 479 -31.28 -8.23 -18.91
CA SER A 479 -32.51 -7.45 -18.85
C SER A 479 -33.19 -7.52 -20.21
N SER A 480 -34.22 -8.35 -20.34
CA SER A 480 -35.11 -8.33 -21.51
C SER A 480 -36.23 -7.33 -21.27
N THR A 481 -36.19 -6.20 -21.98
CA THR A 481 -37.33 -5.29 -22.03
C THR A 481 -38.23 -5.75 -23.17
N GLN A 482 -39.42 -6.27 -22.86
CA GLN A 482 -40.47 -6.43 -23.85
C GLN A 482 -40.78 -5.03 -24.40
N THR A 483 -40.72 -4.86 -25.73
CA THR A 483 -41.01 -3.57 -26.36
C THR A 483 -42.35 -3.06 -25.87
N ASP A 484 -42.35 -1.98 -25.09
CA ASP A 484 -43.58 -1.40 -24.55
C ASP A 484 -44.46 -0.97 -25.73
N THR A 485 -45.56 -1.69 -25.95
CA THR A 485 -46.56 -1.36 -26.99
C THR A 485 -47.29 -0.05 -26.69
N HIS A 486 -47.13 0.48 -25.48
CA HIS A 486 -47.69 1.74 -25.00
C HIS A 486 -46.63 2.52 -24.23
N ILE A 487 -45.80 3.28 -24.94
CA ILE A 487 -44.92 4.28 -24.31
C ILE A 487 -45.83 5.33 -23.67
N LEU A 488 -46.04 5.23 -22.36
CA LEU A 488 -46.65 6.31 -21.59
C LEU A 488 -45.68 7.50 -21.63
N PRO A 489 -46.18 8.73 -21.85
CA PRO A 489 -45.32 9.90 -21.77
C PRO A 489 -44.65 9.91 -20.38
N PRO A 490 -43.35 10.25 -20.29
CA PRO A 490 -42.63 10.21 -19.04
C PRO A 490 -43.38 11.03 -18.00
N THR A 491 -43.77 10.39 -16.90
CA THR A 491 -44.37 11.06 -15.75
C THR A 491 -43.29 11.90 -15.08
N ILE A 492 -43.02 13.09 -15.63
CA ILE A 492 -42.15 14.06 -14.99
C ILE A 492 -42.93 14.59 -13.80
N VAL A 493 -42.62 14.04 -12.62
CA VAL A 493 -43.08 14.58 -11.36
C VAL A 493 -42.32 15.90 -11.16
N THR A 494 -42.92 17.01 -11.61
CA THR A 494 -42.34 18.36 -11.49
C THR A 494 -42.09 18.78 -10.03
N SER A 495 -42.69 18.06 -9.07
CA SER A 495 -42.45 18.24 -7.64
C SER A 495 -41.28 17.43 -7.07
N TYR A 496 -40.65 16.57 -7.87
CA TYR A 496 -39.52 15.74 -7.44
C TYR A 496 -38.25 16.58 -7.37
N GLU A 497 -37.58 16.56 -6.21
CA GLU A 497 -36.26 17.16 -6.01
C GLU A 497 -35.32 16.12 -5.42
N TRP A 498 -34.15 15.95 -6.03
CA TRP A 498 -33.12 15.02 -5.59
C TRP A 498 -32.18 15.61 -4.53
N ASN A 499 -32.18 16.95 -4.37
CA ASN A 499 -31.29 17.66 -3.47
C ASN A 499 -31.84 17.66 -2.04
N GLU A 500 -31.16 16.95 -1.12
CA GLU A 500 -31.55 16.85 0.29
C GLU A 500 -31.69 18.20 1.00
N TRP A 501 -30.87 19.19 0.65
CA TRP A 501 -30.94 20.53 1.24
C TRP A 501 -32.15 21.32 0.77
N GLU A 502 -32.62 21.06 -0.45
CA GLU A 502 -33.82 21.68 -0.99
C GLU A 502 -35.09 21.08 -0.37
N LEU A 503 -35.11 19.75 -0.19
CA LEU A 503 -36.14 19.05 0.58
C LEU A 503 -36.25 19.57 2.01
N ARG A 504 -35.11 19.78 2.70
CA ARG A 504 -35.09 20.40 4.05
C ARG A 504 -35.65 21.81 4.05
N ARG A 505 -35.27 22.66 3.08
CA ARG A 505 -35.83 24.02 2.96
C ARG A 505 -37.34 24.02 2.72
N LYS A 506 -37.85 23.13 1.86
CA LYS A 506 -39.29 22.96 1.62
C LYS A 506 -40.03 22.50 2.86
N ALA A 507 -39.48 21.54 3.61
CA ALA A 507 -40.06 21.08 4.86
C ALA A 507 -40.16 22.21 5.91
N ILE A 508 -39.11 23.03 6.05
CA ILE A 508 -39.11 24.21 6.92
C ILE A 508 -40.17 25.23 6.46
N LYS A 509 -40.30 25.47 5.15
CA LYS A 509 -41.31 26.38 4.58
C LYS A 509 -42.74 25.89 4.88
N LEU A 510 -43.00 24.59 4.76
CA LEU A 510 -44.29 23.97 5.12
C LEU A 510 -44.58 24.04 6.62
N ALA A 511 -43.58 23.80 7.47
CA ALA A 511 -43.71 23.96 8.92
C ALA A 511 -44.00 25.42 9.31
N ASN A 512 -43.37 26.39 8.64
CA ASN A 512 -43.64 27.81 8.83
C ASN A 512 -45.05 28.18 8.36
N LEU A 513 -45.53 27.65 7.24
CA LEU A 513 -46.91 27.85 6.76
C LEU A 513 -47.95 27.34 7.77
N ARG A 514 -47.70 26.20 8.43
CA ARG A 514 -48.57 25.71 9.51
C ARG A 514 -48.71 26.67 10.68
N ARG A 515 -47.70 27.50 10.94
CA ARG A 515 -47.71 28.51 12.01
C ARG A 515 -48.27 29.87 11.56
N LYS A 516 -48.57 30.04 10.27
CA LYS A 516 -49.17 31.27 9.75
C LYS A 516 -50.69 31.11 9.71
N LEU A 517 -51.37 31.75 10.65
CA LEU A 517 -52.83 31.90 10.64
C LEU A 517 -53.22 32.85 9.49
N THR A 518 -53.95 32.35 8.50
CA THR A 518 -54.55 33.17 7.45
C THR A 518 -55.80 33.88 7.98
N HIS A 519 -55.78 35.21 8.01
CA HIS A 519 -56.89 36.02 8.54
C HIS A 519 -58.02 36.28 7.52
N ALA A 520 -57.91 35.77 6.29
CA ALA A 520 -58.94 35.88 5.26
C ALA A 520 -58.82 34.72 4.25
N THR A 521 -59.95 34.09 3.93
CA THR A 521 -60.07 33.04 2.93
C THR A 521 -60.84 33.61 1.74
N GLN A 522 -60.15 33.83 0.62
CA GLN A 522 -60.81 34.14 -0.65
C GLN A 522 -61.11 32.82 -1.36
N THR A 523 -62.39 32.53 -1.61
CA THR A 523 -62.84 31.33 -2.32
C THR A 523 -63.09 31.63 -3.80
N ASP A 524 -63.09 30.63 -4.68
CA ASP A 524 -63.34 30.80 -6.13
C ASP A 524 -64.66 31.54 -6.46
N LEU A 525 -65.65 31.48 -5.56
CA LEU A 525 -66.93 32.21 -5.67
C LEU A 525 -66.80 33.73 -5.43
N SER A 526 -65.70 34.19 -4.84
CA SER A 526 -65.43 35.61 -4.57
C SER A 526 -64.54 36.27 -5.64
N HIS A 527 -64.13 35.51 -6.66
CA HIS A 527 -63.23 35.96 -7.73
C HIS A 527 -63.90 36.92 -8.75
N MET A 528 -65.22 37.13 -8.69
CA MET A 528 -65.97 37.91 -9.69
C MET A 528 -66.85 39.05 -9.15
N ARG A 529 -66.77 39.43 -7.87
CA ARG A 529 -67.41 40.67 -7.40
C ARG A 529 -66.48 41.86 -7.62
N ARG A 530 -66.48 42.38 -8.85
CA ARG A 530 -65.86 43.65 -9.21
C ARG A 530 -66.92 44.76 -9.12
N GLU A 531 -66.83 45.63 -8.12
CA GLU A 531 -67.28 47.02 -8.31
C GLU A 531 -66.11 47.79 -8.91
N SER A 532 -66.27 48.16 -10.19
CA SER A 532 -65.28 48.91 -10.94
C SER A 532 -65.44 50.39 -10.65
N SER A 533 -64.54 50.98 -9.85
CA SER A 533 -64.23 52.40 -9.94
C SER A 533 -62.82 52.53 -10.52
N THR A 534 -62.75 53.11 -11.71
CA THR A 534 -61.53 53.27 -12.49
C THR A 534 -60.64 54.32 -11.83
N GLN A 535 -59.58 53.90 -11.15
CA GLN A 535 -58.44 54.77 -10.85
C GLN A 535 -57.36 54.52 -11.90
N VAL A 536 -57.10 55.53 -12.72
CA VAL A 536 -55.94 55.58 -13.61
C VAL A 536 -54.72 55.90 -12.75
N TYR A 537 -53.78 54.96 -12.67
CA TYR A 537 -52.43 55.23 -12.20
C TYR A 537 -51.55 55.40 -13.44
N LEU A 538 -51.11 56.63 -13.72
CA LEU A 538 -50.11 56.88 -14.74
C LEU A 538 -48.78 56.22 -14.33
N PRO A 539 -47.98 55.73 -15.29
CA PRO A 539 -46.67 55.15 -15.01
C PRO A 539 -45.81 56.15 -14.21
N LYS A 540 -45.26 55.69 -13.07
CA LYS A 540 -44.31 56.47 -12.29
C LYS A 540 -42.96 56.45 -12.99
N ASP A 541 -42.34 57.62 -13.16
CA ASP A 541 -40.93 57.70 -13.58
C ASP A 541 -40.03 57.02 -12.54
N ILE A 542 -39.36 55.94 -12.96
CA ILE A 542 -38.37 55.24 -12.15
C ILE A 542 -36.99 55.75 -12.57
N GLY A 543 -36.45 56.69 -11.79
CA GLY A 543 -35.04 57.04 -11.85
C GLY A 543 -34.20 55.90 -11.28
N THR A 544 -33.19 55.46 -12.03
CA THR A 544 -32.24 54.42 -11.61
C THR A 544 -31.29 54.99 -10.56
N GLN A 545 -31.38 54.53 -9.31
CA GLN A 545 -30.29 54.73 -8.35
C GLN A 545 -29.22 53.66 -8.56
N THR A 546 -28.04 54.09 -9.02
CA THR A 546 -26.82 53.30 -8.95
C THR A 546 -26.46 53.04 -7.48
N LYS A 547 -26.09 51.80 -7.18
CA LYS A 547 -25.68 51.36 -5.84
C LYS A 547 -24.43 52.16 -5.41
N ARG A 548 -24.54 52.99 -4.38
CA ARG A 548 -23.38 53.57 -3.68
C ARG A 548 -23.02 52.63 -2.54
N GLU A 549 -21.82 52.06 -2.57
CA GLU A 549 -21.25 51.39 -1.40
C GLU A 549 -20.77 52.44 -0.41
N ASN A 550 -21.39 52.47 0.76
CA ASN A 550 -20.91 53.20 1.92
C ASN A 550 -20.21 52.18 2.84
N SER A 551 -18.89 52.29 3.00
CA SER A 551 -18.17 51.65 4.09
C SER A 551 -18.07 52.64 5.26
N SER A 552 -18.19 52.15 6.48
CA SER A 552 -17.80 52.90 7.68
C SER A 552 -16.38 52.48 8.04
N ASN A 553 -15.43 53.42 8.00
CA ASN A 553 -14.09 53.20 8.53
C ASN A 553 -14.19 53.12 10.06
N VAL A 554 -14.41 51.93 10.59
CA VAL A 554 -14.21 51.66 12.01
C VAL A 554 -12.72 51.42 12.26
N PRO A 555 -12.13 52.07 13.28
CA PRO A 555 -10.71 51.90 13.57
C PRO A 555 -10.47 50.45 13.97
N ARG A 556 -9.47 49.82 13.34
CA ARG A 556 -9.12 48.42 13.60
C ARG A 556 -8.37 48.33 14.92
N PRO A 557 -8.86 47.56 15.90
CA PRO A 557 -8.17 47.45 17.17
C PRO A 557 -6.81 46.76 17.00
N GLN A 558 -5.73 47.44 17.36
CA GLN A 558 -4.37 46.89 17.34
C GLN A 558 -3.86 46.77 18.77
N ILE A 559 -3.86 45.54 19.29
CA ILE A 559 -3.40 45.26 20.64
C ILE A 559 -2.01 44.64 20.56
N PHE A 560 -1.04 45.27 21.22
CA PHE A 560 0.30 44.74 21.38
C PHE A 560 0.44 44.07 22.74
N LEU A 561 0.97 42.86 22.75
CA LEU A 561 1.21 42.07 23.96
C LEU A 561 2.70 41.81 24.09
N GLU A 562 3.29 42.31 25.17
CA GLU A 562 4.72 42.14 25.48
C GLU A 562 4.90 41.27 26.74
N GLY A 563 6.04 40.57 26.83
CA GLY A 563 6.41 39.78 28.01
C GLY A 563 6.04 38.29 27.96
N LEU A 564 5.45 37.81 26.85
CA LEU A 564 5.10 36.38 26.68
C LEU A 564 6.27 35.48 26.24
N ARG A 565 7.44 36.06 25.88
CA ARG A 565 8.64 35.32 25.45
C ARG A 565 9.73 35.25 26.53
N GLY A 566 9.34 34.97 27.77
CA GLY A 566 10.22 34.60 28.89
C GLY A 566 11.61 35.27 28.92
N GLY A 567 11.69 36.47 29.49
CA GLY A 567 12.97 37.14 29.79
C GLY A 567 13.58 36.69 31.14
N SER A 568 14.80 37.15 31.45
CA SER A 568 15.64 36.73 32.59
C SER A 568 15.09 36.98 34.01
N SER A 569 13.82 37.39 34.17
CA SER A 569 13.17 37.54 35.47
C SER A 569 12.28 36.32 35.80
N PRO A 570 12.25 35.84 37.06
CA PRO A 570 11.59 34.59 37.44
C PRO A 570 10.05 34.60 37.35
N THR A 571 9.41 35.76 37.19
CA THR A 571 7.96 35.89 37.00
C THR A 571 7.64 36.66 35.73
N THR A 572 6.90 36.05 34.81
CA THR A 572 6.44 36.66 33.55
C THR A 572 5.31 37.64 33.82
N HIS A 573 5.60 38.94 33.67
CA HIS A 573 4.58 40.00 33.68
C HIS A 573 4.14 40.30 32.25
N MET A 574 2.87 40.00 31.92
CA MET A 574 2.28 40.36 30.63
C MET A 574 1.84 41.83 30.67
N VAL A 575 2.34 42.62 29.72
CA VAL A 575 1.89 44.01 29.52
C VAL A 575 1.06 44.06 28.25
N LYS A 576 -0.18 44.54 28.36
CA LYS A 576 -1.09 44.76 27.25
C LYS A 576 -1.17 46.25 26.96
N VAL A 577 -0.80 46.64 25.73
CA VAL A 577 -0.88 48.02 25.26
C VAL A 577 -1.84 48.09 24.08
N ASP A 578 -2.80 48.99 24.15
CA ASP A 578 -3.72 49.29 23.06
C ASP A 578 -3.11 50.38 22.17
N LEU A 579 -2.88 50.06 20.89
CA LEU A 579 -2.29 50.93 19.89
C LEU A 579 -3.33 51.35 18.83
N THR A 580 -4.62 51.20 19.13
CA THR A 580 -5.70 51.56 18.21
C THR A 580 -5.67 53.06 17.93
N ARG A 581 -5.40 53.44 16.68
CA ARG A 581 -5.44 54.84 16.22
C ARG A 581 -6.86 55.29 15.93
N ALA A 582 -7.18 56.54 16.24
CA ALA A 582 -8.45 57.15 15.87
C ALA A 582 -8.52 57.31 14.34
N VAL A 583 -9.74 57.30 13.79
CA VAL A 583 -9.98 57.38 12.33
C VAL A 583 -9.43 58.66 11.72
N ASP A 584 -9.25 59.71 12.53
CA ASP A 584 -8.75 61.01 12.12
C ASP A 584 -7.21 61.05 11.98
N GLU A 585 -6.50 59.98 12.39
CA GLU A 585 -5.03 59.86 12.38
C GLU A 585 -4.49 58.80 11.38
N THR A 586 -5.38 58.20 10.57
CA THR A 586 -5.06 57.25 9.49
C THR A 586 -5.42 57.84 8.13
#